data_AF-A0A3L7YB95-F1
#
_entry.id   AF-A0A3L7YB95-F1
#
_cell.length_a   1.000
_cell.length_b   1.000
_cell.length_c   1.000
_cell.angle_alpha   90.00
_cell.angle_beta   90.00
_cell.angle_gamma   90.00
#
_symmetry.space_group_name_H-M   'P 1'
#
loop_
_entity.id
_entity.type
_entity.pdbx_description
1 polymer ?
#
loop_
_entity_poly.entity_id
_entity_poly.type
_entity_poly.pdbx_seq_one_letter_code
_entity_poly.pdbx_strand_id
1 'polypeptide(L)'
;MDNQQYLNELKQALALHSKQLRQLDVALRAARAELAELEAHTRMRRGAATEPLRNRVHALRLDRHQLAARIAACYTRILAHLQTRIDIYSECRFLGRPDSMATKLALYAQLRDLRAEARLGAWVR
;
A
#
# COMPACT_ATOMS: atom_id res chain seq x y z
N MET A 1 -13.97 -3.14 20.46
CA MET A 1 -14.21 -2.86 19.04
C MET A 1 -14.66 -4.13 18.36
N ASP A 2 -15.65 -4.05 17.47
CA ASP A 2 -16.10 -5.18 16.66
C ASP A 2 -14.98 -5.61 15.70
N ASN A 3 -14.75 -6.93 15.54
CA ASN A 3 -13.75 -7.49 14.63
C ASN A 3 -13.98 -7.02 13.18
N GLN A 4 -15.24 -6.82 12.78
CA GLN A 4 -15.55 -6.31 11.45
C GLN A 4 -15.23 -4.82 11.32
N GLN A 5 -15.45 -4.04 12.38
CA GLN A 5 -15.11 -2.62 12.42
C GLN A 5 -13.58 -2.41 12.30
N TYR A 6 -12.80 -3.18 13.05
CA TYR A 6 -11.33 -3.13 12.97
C TYR A 6 -10.81 -3.48 11.56
N LEU A 7 -11.39 -4.49 10.91
CA LEU A 7 -11.04 -4.84 9.53
C LEU A 7 -11.37 -3.70 8.55
N ASN A 8 -12.51 -3.04 8.73
CA ASN A 8 -12.91 -1.89 7.90
C ASN A 8 -11.96 -0.70 8.07
N GLU A 9 -11.55 -0.39 9.31
CA GLU A 9 -10.56 0.65 9.59
C GLU A 9 -9.22 0.37 8.90
N LEU A 10 -8.73 -0.88 8.97
CA LEU A 10 -7.51 -1.28 8.27
C LEU A 10 -7.65 -1.14 6.75
N LYS A 11 -8.77 -1.55 6.16
CA LYS A 11 -9.03 -1.40 4.72
C LYS A 11 -9.08 0.08 4.29
N GLN A 12 -9.71 0.94 5.10
CA GLN A 12 -9.73 2.38 4.85
C GLN A 12 -8.34 3.00 4.92
N ALA A 13 -7.54 2.63 5.92
CA ALA A 13 -6.14 3.06 6.02
C ALA A 13 -5.30 2.59 4.83
N LEU A 14 -5.48 1.34 4.40
CA LEU A 14 -4.82 0.77 3.23
C LEU A 14 -5.13 1.56 1.94
N ALA A 15 -6.42 1.88 1.72
CA ALA A 15 -6.86 2.66 0.57
C ALA A 15 -6.32 4.11 0.61
N LEU A 16 -6.31 4.73 1.80
CA LEU A 16 -5.76 6.07 1.98
C LEU A 16 -4.26 6.11 1.67
N HIS A 17 -3.49 5.19 2.24
CA HIS A 17 -2.04 5.18 2.07
C HIS A 17 -1.62 4.93 0.63
N SER A 18 -2.35 4.10 -0.12
CA SER A 18 -2.02 3.88 -1.52
C SER A 18 -2.47 5.00 -2.44
N LYS A 19 -3.53 5.74 -2.10
CA LYS A 19 -3.81 7.02 -2.76
C LYS A 19 -2.66 8.00 -2.55
N GLN A 20 -2.16 8.12 -1.32
CA GLN A 20 -0.99 8.96 -1.00
C GLN A 20 0.26 8.51 -1.76
N LEU A 21 0.49 7.19 -1.89
CA LEU A 21 1.63 6.66 -2.64
C LEU A 21 1.58 7.04 -4.13
N ARG A 22 0.41 6.95 -4.77
CA ARG A 22 0.22 7.38 -6.15
C ARG A 22 0.49 8.88 -6.33
N GLN A 23 0.07 9.70 -5.36
CA GLN A 23 0.35 11.14 -5.38
C GLN A 23 1.86 11.43 -5.26
N LEU A 24 2.57 10.71 -4.38
CA LEU A 24 4.02 10.81 -4.26
C LEU A 24 4.74 10.34 -5.52
N ASP A 25 4.27 9.28 -6.18
CA ASP A 25 4.86 8.82 -7.44
C ASP A 25 4.71 9.87 -8.56
N VAL A 26 3.56 10.55 -8.63
CA VAL A 26 3.34 11.67 -9.57
C VAL A 26 4.29 12.83 -9.26
N ALA A 27 4.38 13.25 -7.99
CA ALA A 27 5.28 14.32 -7.57
C ALA A 27 6.75 13.99 -7.82
N LEU A 28 7.16 12.74 -7.57
CA LEU A 28 8.52 12.25 -7.82
C LEU A 28 8.85 12.23 -9.32
N ARG A 29 7.90 11.85 -10.18
CA ARG A 29 8.07 11.89 -11.64
C ARG A 29 8.24 13.33 -12.13
N ALA A 30 7.39 14.25 -11.66
CA ALA A 30 7.49 15.67 -12.00
C ALA A 30 8.85 16.25 -11.56
N ALA A 31 9.25 16.04 -10.31
CA ALA A 31 10.53 16.53 -9.80
C ALA A 31 11.74 15.94 -10.54
N ARG A 32 11.66 14.68 -11.00
CA ARG A 32 12.71 14.06 -11.84
C ARG A 32 12.76 14.67 -13.24
N ALA A 33 11.61 14.99 -13.83
CA ALA A 33 11.55 15.67 -15.13
C ALA A 33 12.16 17.08 -15.03
N GLU A 34 11.75 17.86 -14.03
CA GLU A 34 12.32 19.19 -13.76
C GLU A 34 13.84 19.15 -13.54
N LEU A 35 14.33 18.16 -12.78
CA LEU A 35 15.77 17.97 -12.59
C LEU A 35 16.49 17.64 -13.89
N ALA A 36 15.92 16.75 -14.73
CA ALA A 36 16.52 16.37 -16.01
C ALA A 36 16.58 17.55 -16.98
N GLU A 37 15.53 18.38 -17.02
CA GLU A 37 15.50 19.62 -17.80
C GLU A 37 16.58 20.59 -17.34
N LEU A 38 16.69 20.85 -16.03
CA LEU A 38 17.71 21.75 -15.51
C LEU A 38 19.13 21.23 -15.70
N GLU A 39 19.36 19.92 -15.58
CA GLU A 39 20.66 19.30 -15.90
C GLU A 39 21.01 19.43 -17.39
N ALA A 40 20.03 19.40 -18.28
CA ALA A 40 20.26 19.71 -19.69
C ALA A 40 20.62 21.19 -19.90
N HIS A 41 19.91 22.11 -19.23
CA HIS A 41 20.18 23.55 -19.30
C HIS A 41 21.56 23.93 -18.71
N THR A 42 21.98 23.31 -17.61
CA THR A 42 23.29 23.60 -16.98
C THR A 42 24.47 23.11 -17.80
N ARG A 43 24.31 22.03 -18.56
CA ARG A 43 25.30 21.57 -19.55
C ARG A 43 25.47 22.57 -20.70
N MET A 44 24.40 23.28 -21.07
CA MET A 44 24.41 24.30 -22.12
C MET A 44 24.85 25.68 -21.62
N ARG A 45 24.59 26.02 -20.35
CA ARG A 45 24.99 27.28 -19.71
C ARG A 45 25.53 27.00 -18.30
N ARG A 46 26.83 27.23 -18.08
CA ARG A 46 27.45 27.11 -16.75
C ARG A 46 26.75 28.08 -15.77
N GLY A 47 26.13 27.57 -14.71
CA GLY A 47 25.68 28.42 -13.59
C GLY A 47 24.40 28.04 -12.82
N ALA A 48 23.62 27.04 -13.24
CA ALA A 48 22.39 26.72 -12.50
C ALA A 48 22.63 25.74 -11.32
N ALA A 49 22.03 26.05 -10.16
CA ALA A 49 22.12 25.23 -8.96
C ALA A 49 21.06 24.10 -9.00
N THR A 50 21.47 22.88 -9.35
CA THR A 50 20.60 21.69 -9.37
C THR A 50 20.42 21.04 -7.98
N GLU A 51 21.25 21.42 -7.01
CA GLU A 51 21.28 20.87 -5.66
C GLU A 51 19.94 20.89 -4.91
N PRO A 52 19.15 21.99 -4.87
CA PRO A 52 17.87 21.99 -4.18
C PRO A 52 16.87 20.98 -4.76
N LEU A 53 16.86 20.77 -6.07
CA LEU A 53 15.99 19.79 -6.71
C LEU A 53 16.46 18.35 -6.51
N ARG A 54 17.78 18.11 -6.46
CA ARG A 54 18.33 16.81 -6.07
C ARG A 54 17.92 16.41 -4.65
N ASN A 55 18.01 17.35 -3.71
CA ASN A 55 17.57 17.14 -2.32
C ASN A 55 16.07 16.87 -2.25
N ARG A 56 15.25 17.60 -3.02
CA ARG A 56 13.80 17.35 -3.11
C ARG A 56 13.48 15.97 -3.67
N VAL A 57 14.14 15.55 -4.74
CA VAL A 57 14.00 14.19 -5.31
C VAL A 57 14.40 13.13 -4.29
N HIS A 58 15.47 13.37 -3.51
CA HIS A 58 15.89 12.44 -2.47
C HIS A 58 14.86 12.32 -1.35
N ALA A 59 14.34 13.44 -0.84
CA ALA A 59 13.29 13.47 0.18
C ALA A 59 12.02 12.72 -0.29
N LEU A 60 11.55 13.01 -1.51
CA LEU A 60 10.38 12.32 -2.09
C LEU A 60 10.58 10.80 -2.23
N ARG A 61 11.81 10.35 -2.52
CA ARG A 61 12.14 8.91 -2.54
C ARG A 61 12.04 8.31 -1.13
N LEU A 62 12.56 9.00 -0.12
CA LEU A 62 12.49 8.54 1.27
C LEU A 62 11.03 8.44 1.74
N ASP A 63 10.23 9.46 1.50
CA ASP A 63 8.79 9.48 1.84
C ASP A 63 8.04 8.34 1.17
N ARG A 64 8.33 8.10 -0.12
CA ARG A 64 7.78 6.96 -0.86
C ARG A 64 8.14 5.63 -0.21
N HIS A 65 9.40 5.43 0.19
CA HIS A 65 9.83 4.20 0.85
C HIS A 65 9.16 3.99 2.21
N GLN A 66 9.06 5.04 3.02
CA GLN A 66 8.39 4.98 4.32
C GLN A 66 6.90 4.67 4.17
N LEU A 67 6.23 5.29 3.20
CA LEU A 67 4.82 5.05 2.94
C LEU A 67 4.57 3.64 2.40
N ALA A 68 5.44 3.12 1.53
CA ALA A 68 5.39 1.74 1.06
C ALA A 68 5.53 0.73 2.23
N ALA A 69 6.42 0.99 3.19
CA ALA A 69 6.56 0.16 4.37
C ALA A 69 5.28 0.15 5.24
N ARG A 70 4.64 1.31 5.43
CA ARG A 70 3.35 1.42 6.16
C ARG A 70 2.23 0.65 5.47
N ILE A 71 2.18 0.75 4.15
CA ILE A 71 1.30 -0.02 3.28
C ILE A 71 1.50 -1.52 3.50
N ALA A 72 2.75 -2.00 3.47
CA ALA A 72 3.07 -3.41 3.66
C ALA A 72 2.67 -3.88 5.06
N ALA A 73 2.94 -3.09 6.09
CA ALA A 73 2.52 -3.39 7.47
C ALA A 73 0.99 -3.48 7.61
N CYS A 74 0.25 -2.56 7.00
CA CYS A 74 -1.21 -2.56 6.99
C CYS A 74 -1.76 -3.81 6.28
N TYR A 75 -1.22 -4.13 5.11
CA TYR A 75 -1.55 -5.34 4.36
C TYR A 75 -1.33 -6.62 5.20
N THR A 76 -0.16 -6.75 5.84
CA THR A 76 0.16 -7.91 6.68
C THR A 76 -0.81 -8.05 7.85
N ARG A 77 -1.25 -6.94 8.46
CA ARG A 77 -2.26 -6.96 9.54
C ARG A 77 -3.62 -7.44 9.05
N ILE A 78 -4.06 -6.99 7.87
CA ILE A 78 -5.33 -7.45 7.27
C ILE A 78 -5.24 -8.95 6.93
N LEU A 79 -4.14 -9.37 6.31
CA LEU A 79 -3.91 -10.76 5.95
C LEU A 79 -3.93 -11.67 7.18
N ALA A 80 -3.21 -11.31 8.24
CA ALA A 80 -3.19 -12.06 9.49
C ALA A 80 -4.59 -12.14 10.10
N HIS A 81 -5.32 -11.02 10.17
CA HIS A 81 -6.68 -11.00 10.70
C HIS A 81 -7.64 -11.93 9.94
N LEU A 82 -7.59 -11.91 8.61
CA LEU A 82 -8.42 -12.79 7.77
C LEU A 82 -8.04 -14.26 7.96
N GLN A 83 -6.73 -14.58 8.01
CA GLN A 83 -6.25 -15.95 8.20
C GLN A 83 -6.69 -16.50 9.56
N THR A 84 -6.47 -15.74 10.64
CA THR A 84 -6.91 -16.15 11.99
C THR A 84 -8.41 -16.42 12.03
N ARG A 85 -9.24 -15.59 11.37
CA ARG A 85 -10.68 -15.84 11.30
C ARG A 85 -11.00 -17.12 10.53
N ILE A 86 -10.34 -17.37 9.40
CA ILE A 86 -10.51 -18.60 8.64
C ILE A 86 -10.15 -19.82 9.48
N ASP A 87 -9.07 -19.75 10.25
CA ASP A 87 -8.60 -20.83 11.13
C ASP A 87 -9.65 -21.11 12.21
N ILE A 88 -10.19 -20.06 12.87
CA ILE A 88 -11.29 -20.18 13.85
C ILE A 88 -12.49 -20.92 13.23
N TYR A 89 -12.95 -20.51 12.04
CA TYR A 89 -14.08 -21.17 11.36
C TYR A 89 -13.73 -22.54 10.75
N SER A 90 -12.46 -22.96 10.83
CA SER A 90 -12.02 -24.31 10.47
C SER A 90 -11.99 -25.26 11.65
N GLU A 91 -12.13 -24.76 12.89
CA GLU A 91 -12.15 -25.58 14.09
C GLU A 91 -13.44 -26.41 14.22
N CYS A 92 -13.31 -27.60 14.83
CA CYS A 92 -14.41 -28.57 14.96
C CYS A 92 -15.69 -28.01 15.58
N ARG A 93 -15.59 -27.05 16.51
CA ARG A 93 -16.75 -26.40 17.16
C ARG A 93 -17.64 -25.58 16.20
N PHE A 94 -17.14 -25.27 15.01
CA PHE A 94 -17.86 -24.57 13.96
C PHE A 94 -18.23 -25.47 12.77
N LEU A 95 -17.73 -26.72 12.74
CA LEU A 95 -18.10 -27.71 11.74
C LEU A 95 -19.54 -28.16 12.00
N GLY A 96 -20.45 -27.89 11.05
CA GLY A 96 -21.87 -28.23 11.16
C GLY A 96 -22.81 -27.06 11.46
N ARG A 97 -22.28 -25.85 11.73
CA ARG A 97 -23.12 -24.64 11.74
C ARG A 97 -23.39 -24.19 10.30
N PRO A 98 -24.64 -24.01 9.87
CA PRO A 98 -24.96 -23.62 8.50
C PRO A 98 -24.30 -22.30 8.09
N ASP A 99 -24.21 -21.34 9.02
CA ASP A 99 -23.61 -20.02 8.76
C ASP A 99 -22.06 -20.02 8.75
N SER A 100 -21.43 -21.05 9.31
CA SER A 100 -19.96 -21.15 9.42
C SER A 100 -19.32 -21.30 8.04
N MET A 101 -19.90 -22.14 7.18
CA MET A 101 -19.38 -22.36 5.84
C MET A 101 -19.54 -21.11 4.96
N ALA A 102 -20.71 -20.46 5.02
CA ALA A 102 -20.96 -19.21 4.30
C ALA A 102 -19.97 -18.11 4.73
N THR A 103 -19.75 -17.97 6.05
CA THR A 103 -18.79 -17.01 6.60
C THR A 103 -17.36 -17.32 6.17
N LYS A 104 -16.96 -18.59 6.18
CA LYS A 104 -15.63 -19.03 5.74
C LYS A 104 -15.38 -18.72 4.26
N LEU A 105 -16.36 -19.00 3.39
CA LEU A 105 -16.28 -18.67 1.97
C LEU A 105 -16.16 -17.16 1.74
N ALA A 106 -16.92 -16.36 2.49
CA ALA A 106 -16.83 -14.90 2.44
C ALA A 106 -15.44 -14.38 2.86
N LEU A 107 -14.82 -14.99 3.89
CA LEU A 107 -13.45 -14.65 4.31
C LEU A 107 -12.41 -15.02 3.24
N TYR A 108 -12.55 -16.17 2.59
CA TYR A 108 -11.67 -16.53 1.47
C TYR A 108 -11.83 -15.61 0.26
N ALA A 109 -13.05 -15.15 -0.03
CA ALA A 109 -13.28 -14.15 -1.08
C ALA A 109 -12.53 -12.85 -0.76
N GLN A 110 -12.68 -12.34 0.47
CA GLN A 110 -11.95 -11.14 0.91
C GLN A 110 -10.43 -11.29 0.84
N LEU A 111 -9.89 -12.48 1.16
CA LEU A 111 -8.46 -12.78 1.05
C LEU A 111 -7.99 -12.82 -0.41
N ARG A 112 -8.83 -13.34 -1.32
CA ARG A 112 -8.56 -13.34 -2.76
C ARG A 112 -8.51 -11.92 -3.31
N ASP A 113 -9.48 -11.10 -2.95
CA ASP A 113 -9.57 -9.70 -3.39
C ASP A 113 -8.37 -8.89 -2.90
N LEU A 114 -8.02 -9.03 -1.60
CA LEU A 114 -6.84 -8.39 -1.02
C LEU A 114 -5.54 -8.77 -1.76
N ARG A 115 -5.38 -10.05 -2.13
CA ARG A 115 -4.21 -10.51 -2.90
C ARG A 115 -4.23 -9.97 -4.33
N ALA A 116 -5.39 -9.85 -4.96
CA ALA A 116 -5.54 -9.27 -6.28
C ALA A 116 -5.16 -7.77 -6.27
N GLU A 117 -5.63 -7.03 -5.27
CA GLU A 117 -5.29 -5.62 -5.06
C GLU A 117 -3.79 -5.42 -4.85
N ALA A 118 -3.13 -6.25 -4.05
CA ALA A 118 -1.69 -6.17 -3.83
C ALA A 118 -0.88 -6.41 -5.13
N ARG A 119 -1.33 -7.33 -5.98
CA ARG A 119 -0.72 -7.61 -7.29
C ARG A 119 -0.87 -6.44 -8.25
N LEU A 120 -2.09 -5.90 -8.38
CA LEU A 120 -2.38 -4.77 -9.26
C LEU A 120 -1.74 -3.47 -8.76
N GLY A 121 -1.63 -3.34 -7.44
CA GLY A 121 -1.07 -2.18 -6.79
C GLY A 121 0.46 -2.08 -6.86
N ALA A 122 1.17 -3.21 -7.00
CA ALA A 122 2.64 -3.29 -6.88
C ALA A 122 3.18 -2.75 -5.54
N TRP A 123 2.52 -3.09 -4.42
CA TRP A 123 2.85 -2.57 -3.09
C TRP A 123 4.02 -3.30 -2.43
N VAL A 124 4.40 -4.45 -3.01
CA VAL A 124 5.28 -5.47 -2.41
C VAL A 124 6.41 -5.89 -3.38
N ARG A 125 6.81 -5.02 -4.33
CA ARG A 125 8.03 -5.24 -5.11
C ARG A 125 9.15 -4.34 -4.64
#